data_AF-A0A8S2WGE6-F1
#
_entry.id   AF-A0A8S2WGE6-F1
#
_cell.length_a   1.000
_cell.length_b   1.000
_cell.length_c   1.000
_cell.angle_alpha   90.00
_cell.angle_beta   90.00
_cell.angle_gamma   90.00
#
_symmetry.space_group_name_H-M   'P 1'
#
loop_
_entity.id
_entity.type
_entity.pdbx_description
1 polymer ?
#
loop_
_entity_poly.entity_id
_entity_poly.type
_entity_poly.pdbx_seq_one_letter_code
_entity_poly.pdbx_strand_id
1 'polypeptide(L)'
;TLKIQKKYLSLNHSTLAETNYHIAMTFAGLQQYRKAIEYAALAVNIARHSLESNDDHIRLYEDYLHELREKTLIGVLPNGPVDV
;
A
#
# COMPACT_ATOMS: atom_id res chain seq x y z
N THR A 1 4.50 39.07 -0.11
CA THR A 1 4.48 38.43 -1.44
C THR A 1 4.14 36.95 -1.31
N LEU A 2 3.52 36.40 -2.33
CA LEU A 2 2.50 35.34 -2.35
C LEU A 2 2.97 33.92 -1.96
N LYS A 3 2.22 33.28 -1.04
CA LYS A 3 2.38 31.94 -0.46
C LYS A 3 2.08 30.77 -1.43
N ILE A 4 2.50 30.84 -2.69
CA ILE A 4 2.08 29.88 -3.74
C ILE A 4 3.11 28.77 -4.02
N GLN A 5 4.30 28.81 -3.43
CA GLN A 5 5.30 27.78 -3.70
C GLN A 5 5.07 26.44 -2.99
N LYS A 6 4.22 26.37 -1.95
CA LYS A 6 4.06 25.12 -1.16
C LYS A 6 3.11 24.08 -1.76
N LYS A 7 2.30 24.42 -2.77
CA LYS A 7 1.34 23.45 -3.35
C LYS A 7 1.99 22.49 -4.36
N TYR A 8 3.12 22.89 -4.95
CA TYR A 8 3.85 22.10 -5.95
C TYR A 8 5.16 21.52 -5.41
N LEU A 9 5.65 21.97 -4.25
CA LEU A 9 6.90 21.47 -3.68
C LEU A 9 6.76 20.07 -3.06
N SER A 10 5.56 19.75 -2.57
CA SER A 10 5.24 18.48 -1.89
C SER A 10 4.77 17.35 -2.81
N LEU A 11 4.88 17.57 -4.14
CA LEU A 11 4.30 16.69 -5.15
C LEU A 11 5.11 15.41 -5.40
N ASN A 12 6.26 15.22 -4.76
CA ASN A 12 7.24 14.26 -5.30
C ASN A 12 7.37 12.93 -4.54
N HIS A 13 6.89 12.83 -3.30
CA HIS A 13 7.07 11.59 -2.53
C HIS A 13 5.80 11.07 -1.84
N SER A 14 4.98 11.94 -1.24
CA SER A 14 3.73 11.49 -0.59
C SER A 14 2.69 11.03 -1.63
N THR A 15 2.62 11.69 -2.77
CA THR A 15 1.78 11.33 -3.92
C THR A 15 2.18 9.99 -4.53
N LEU A 16 3.49 9.67 -4.53
CA LEU A 16 4.00 8.43 -5.09
C LEU A 16 3.63 7.24 -4.18
N ALA A 17 3.72 7.39 -2.86
CA ALA A 17 3.25 6.37 -1.93
C ALA A 17 1.74 6.10 -2.10
N GLU A 18 0.93 7.16 -2.20
CA GLU A 18 -0.51 7.08 -2.44
C GLU A 18 -0.85 6.41 -3.78
N THR A 19 -0.10 6.74 -4.83
CA THR A 19 -0.26 6.10 -6.15
C THR A 19 0.03 4.60 -6.06
N ASN A 20 1.11 4.19 -5.39
CA ASN A 20 1.43 2.78 -5.21
C ASN A 20 0.38 2.05 -4.34
N TYR A 21 -0.16 2.73 -3.33
CA TYR A 21 -1.27 2.21 -2.53
C TYR A 21 -2.52 1.95 -3.39
N HIS A 22 -2.92 2.89 -4.24
CA HIS A 22 -4.06 2.68 -5.16
C HIS A 22 -3.80 1.59 -6.21
N ILE A 23 -2.57 1.45 -6.69
CA ILE A 23 -2.18 0.34 -7.57
C ILE A 23 -2.33 -1.00 -6.82
N ALA A 24 -1.91 -1.06 -5.54
CA ALA A 24 -2.08 -2.23 -4.71
C ALA A 24 -3.56 -2.60 -4.52
N MET A 25 -4.43 -1.61 -4.27
CA MET A 25 -5.89 -1.81 -4.22
C MET A 25 -6.46 -2.36 -5.52
N THR A 26 -5.99 -1.83 -6.66
CA THR A 26 -6.42 -2.30 -7.98
C THR A 26 -6.05 -3.77 -8.17
N PHE A 27 -4.81 -4.16 -7.87
CA PHE A 27 -4.39 -5.56 -7.96
C PHE A 27 -5.09 -6.47 -6.96
N ALA A 28 -5.39 -5.98 -5.75
CA ALA A 28 -6.16 -6.74 -4.77
C ALA A 28 -7.60 -7.00 -5.27
N GLY A 29 -8.24 -6.01 -5.89
CA GLY A 29 -9.54 -6.18 -6.55
C GLY A 29 -9.51 -7.20 -7.70
N LEU A 30 -8.36 -7.32 -8.38
CA LEU A 30 -8.11 -8.36 -9.39
C LEU A 30 -7.68 -9.72 -8.80
N GLN A 31 -7.72 -9.89 -7.49
CA GLN A 31 -7.22 -11.07 -6.75
C GLN A 31 -5.73 -11.40 -7.04
N GLN A 32 -4.97 -10.45 -7.56
CA GLN A 32 -3.53 -10.57 -7.80
C GLN A 32 -2.76 -10.18 -6.53
N TYR A 33 -3.00 -10.92 -5.45
CA TYR A 33 -2.50 -10.57 -4.11
C TYR A 33 -0.98 -10.43 -4.03
N ARG A 34 -0.22 -11.23 -4.79
CA ARG A 34 1.24 -11.10 -4.85
C ARG A 34 1.68 -9.71 -5.30
N LYS A 35 1.09 -9.18 -6.38
CA LYS A 35 1.37 -7.82 -6.87
C LYS A 35 0.82 -6.77 -5.91
N ALA A 36 -0.36 -7.00 -5.34
CA ALA A 36 -0.93 -6.09 -4.36
C ALA A 36 0.01 -5.89 -3.16
N ILE A 37 0.58 -6.97 -2.62
CA ILE A 37 1.55 -6.94 -1.53
C ILE A 37 2.83 -6.19 -1.93
N GLU A 38 3.34 -6.44 -3.14
CA GLU A 38 4.54 -5.77 -3.65
C GLU A 38 4.36 -4.24 -3.70
N TYR A 39 3.26 -3.77 -4.29
CA TYR A 39 2.96 -2.34 -4.39
C TYR A 39 2.60 -1.71 -3.03
N ALA A 40 1.92 -2.43 -2.14
CA ALA A 40 1.63 -1.96 -0.79
C ALA A 40 2.92 -1.81 0.04
N ALA A 41 3.85 -2.77 -0.05
CA ALA A 41 5.15 -2.67 0.60
C ALA A 41 6.00 -1.52 0.02
N LEU A 42 5.92 -1.28 -1.29
CA LEU A 42 6.58 -0.15 -1.94
C LEU A 42 6.00 1.19 -1.44
N ALA A 43 4.68 1.29 -1.27
CA ALA A 43 4.02 2.46 -0.70
C ALA A 43 4.51 2.77 0.72
N VAL A 44 4.59 1.75 1.60
CA VAL A 44 5.16 1.90 2.96
C VAL A 44 6.62 2.37 2.90
N ASN A 45 7.44 1.76 2.04
CA ASN A 45 8.85 2.12 1.93
C ASN A 45 9.04 3.58 1.48
N ILE A 46 8.28 4.03 0.48
CA ILE A 46 8.33 5.41 -0.02
C ILE A 46 7.84 6.39 1.05
N ALA A 47 6.74 6.06 1.73
CA ALA A 47 6.20 6.88 2.81
C ALA A 47 7.21 7.07 3.95
N ARG A 48 7.88 5.99 4.39
CA ARG A 48 8.90 6.05 5.45
C ARG A 48 10.16 6.85 5.08
N HIS A 49 10.51 6.91 3.80
CA HIS A 49 11.66 7.68 3.32
C HIS A 49 11.28 9.09 2.85
N SER A 50 10.00 9.44 2.88
CA SER A 50 9.51 10.77 2.53
C SER A 50 9.51 11.67 3.76
N LEU A 51 10.26 12.77 3.68
CA LEU A 51 10.31 13.81 4.72
C LEU A 51 8.97 14.53 4.95
N GLU A 52 8.00 14.34 4.06
CA GLU A 52 6.68 14.98 4.08
C GLU A 52 5.55 14.00 4.39
N SER A 53 5.86 12.72 4.59
CA SER A 53 4.83 11.75 4.95
C SER A 53 4.33 12.01 6.36
N ASN A 54 3.01 11.99 6.53
CA ASN A 54 2.40 11.99 7.85
C ASN A 54 2.39 10.57 8.42
N ASP A 55 2.58 10.43 9.73
CA ASP A 55 2.52 9.15 10.44
C ASP A 55 1.20 8.41 10.16
N ASP A 56 0.11 9.15 9.97
CA ASP A 56 -1.20 8.57 9.64
C ASP A 56 -1.20 7.85 8.28
N HIS A 57 -0.50 8.37 7.27
CA HIS A 57 -0.40 7.72 5.96
C HIS A 57 0.46 6.47 6.02
N ILE A 58 1.55 6.50 6.79
CA ILE A 58 2.42 5.33 6.99
C ILE A 58 1.61 4.20 7.64
N ARG A 59 0.88 4.50 8.72
CA ARG A 59 0.01 3.52 9.41
C ARG A 59 -1.04 2.94 8.48
N LEU A 60 -1.73 3.79 7.70
CA LEU A 60 -2.72 3.32 6.73
C LEU A 60 -2.14 2.28 5.75
N TYR A 61 -0.94 2.53 5.22
CA TYR A 61 -0.30 1.61 4.29
C TYR A 61 0.21 0.34 4.97
N GLU A 62 0.70 0.43 6.21
CA GLU A 62 1.13 -0.73 7.01
C GLU A 62 -0.05 -1.63 7.39
N ASP A 63 -1.17 -1.05 7.83
CA ASP A 63 -2.41 -1.77 8.14
C ASP A 63 -2.95 -2.49 6.91
N TYR A 64 -2.97 -1.81 5.76
CA TYR A 64 -3.41 -2.41 4.51
C TYR A 64 -2.49 -3.54 4.03
N LEU A 65 -1.16 -3.37 4.16
CA LEU A 65 -0.20 -4.43 3.86
C LEU A 65 -0.40 -5.65 4.77
N HIS A 66 -0.70 -5.41 6.05
CA HIS A 66 -1.00 -6.47 7.01
C HIS A 66 -2.27 -7.24 6.60
N GLU A 67 -3.36 -6.52 6.29
CA GLU A 67 -4.62 -7.13 5.84
C GLU A 67 -4.42 -7.97 4.57
N LEU A 68 -3.66 -7.47 3.59
CA LEU A 68 -3.35 -8.22 2.37
C LEU A 68 -2.58 -9.51 2.66
N ARG A 69 -1.63 -9.47 3.60
CA ARG A 69 -0.87 -10.66 4.01
C ARG A 69 -1.76 -11.64 4.73
N GLU A 70 -2.61 -11.19 5.65
CA GLU A 70 -3.57 -12.06 6.34
C GLU A 70 -4.54 -12.72 5.36
N LYS A 71 -5.14 -11.98 4.42
CA LYS A 71 -6.01 -12.55 3.38
C LYS A 71 -5.28 -13.58 2.52
N THR A 72 -4.02 -13.32 2.19
CA THR A 72 -3.20 -14.25 1.41
C THR A 72 -2.82 -15.49 2.23
N LEU A 73 -2.51 -15.34 3.52
CA LEU A 73 -2.19 -16.44 4.44
C LEU A 73 -3.42 -17.31 4.74
N ILE A 74 -4.58 -16.70 4.96
CA ILE A 74 -5.87 -17.39 5.19
C ILE A 74 -6.32 -18.11 3.91
N GLY A 75 -6.06 -17.53 2.73
CA GLY A 75 -6.30 -18.18 1.44
C GLY A 75 -5.34 -19.33 1.11
N VAL A 76 -4.27 -19.51 1.89
CA VAL A 76 -3.28 -20.60 1.75
C VAL A 76 -3.50 -21.73 2.79
N LEU A 77 -4.47 -21.59 3.72
CA LEU A 77 -4.86 -22.71 4.58
C LEU A 77 -5.64 -23.77 3.78
N PRO A 78 -5.34 -25.07 3.98
CA PRO A 78 -5.78 -26.16 3.11
C PRO A 78 -7.25 -26.49 3.35
N ASN A 79 -8.15 -25.77 2.67
CA ASN A 79 -9.56 -26.15 2.58
C ASN A 79 -9.89 -26.63 1.16
N GLY A 80 -9.08 -27.56 0.64
CA GLY A 80 -9.53 -28.53 -0.35
C GLY A 80 -10.03 -29.77 0.40
N PRO A 81 -11.08 -30.46 -0.07
CA PRO A 81 -11.63 -31.60 0.65
C PRO A 81 -10.54 -32.65 0.84
N VAL A 82 -10.53 -33.26 2.03
CA VAL A 82 -9.84 -34.53 2.24
C VAL A 82 -10.57 -35.54 1.36
N ASP A 83 -10.02 -35.80 0.17
CA ASP A 83 -10.45 -36.93 -0.64
C ASP A 83 -10.14 -38.20 0.16
N VAL A 84 -11.23 -38.90 0.51
CA VAL A 84 -11.30 -40.24 1.09
C VAL A 84 -11.01 -41.32 0.05
#